data_AF-A0A962HE94-F1
#
_entry.id   AF-A0A962HE94-F1
#
_cell.length_a   1.000
_cell.length_b   1.000
_cell.length_c   1.000
_cell.angle_alpha   90.00
_cell.angle_beta   90.00
_cell.angle_gamma   90.00
#
_symmetry.space_group_name_H-M   'P 1'
#
loop_
_entity.id
_entity.type
_entity.pdbx_description
1 polymer ?
#
loop_
_entity_poly.entity_id
_entity_poly.type
_entity_poly.pdbx_seq_one_letter_code
_entity_poly.pdbx_strand_id
1 'polypeptide(L)' 'AWMIDQAGWKGHQHGRVGVHTDQALVLVNYGDATGAELLALAGEIEKDINHRFGVKLEIEPDVIG' A
#
# COMPACT_ATOMS: atom_id res chain seq x y z
N ALA A 1 1.95 -5.40 -9.17
CA ALA A 1 3.23 -5.29 -8.44
C ALA A 1 4.24 -4.36 -9.13
N TRP A 2 4.49 -4.49 -10.44
CA TRP A 2 5.54 -3.70 -11.13
C TRP A 2 5.47 -2.19 -10.91
N MET A 3 4.29 -1.56 -11.04
CA MET A 3 4.15 -0.10 -10.84
C MET A 3 4.48 0.34 -9.40
N ILE A 4 4.10 -0.46 -8.40
CA ILE A 4 4.38 -0.19 -6.98
C ILE A 4 5.89 -0.32 -6.69
N ASP A 5 6.54 -1.31 -7.31
CA ASP A 5 8.00 -1.50 -7.22
C ASP A 5 8.75 -0.34 -7.91
N GLN A 6 8.34 0.06 -9.12
CA GLN A 6 8.89 1.22 -9.84
C GLN A 6 8.62 2.57 -9.16
N ALA A 7 7.67 2.61 -8.22
CA ALA A 7 7.41 3.74 -7.36
C ALA A 7 8.18 3.72 -6.04
N GLY A 8 8.98 2.68 -5.79
CA GLY A 8 9.83 2.59 -4.61
C GLY A 8 9.05 2.28 -3.32
N TRP A 9 7.80 1.84 -3.44
CA TRP A 9 6.98 1.47 -2.29
C TRP A 9 7.31 0.08 -1.76
N LYS A 10 7.98 -0.79 -2.53
CA LYS A 10 8.36 -2.13 -2.05
C LYS A 10 9.29 -2.04 -0.84
N GLY A 11 8.91 -2.68 0.26
CA GLY A 11 9.65 -2.58 1.53
C GLY A 11 9.49 -1.23 2.24
N HIS A 12 8.63 -0.33 1.76
CA HIS A 12 8.34 0.92 2.43
C HIS A 12 7.68 0.67 3.79
N GLN A 13 8.13 1.37 4.82
CA GLN A 13 7.54 1.30 6.15
C GLN A 13 7.23 2.72 6.64
N HIS A 14 5.98 2.92 7.06
CA HIS A 14 5.51 4.14 7.70
C HIS A 14 4.98 3.80 9.08
N GLY A 15 5.79 4.04 10.11
CA GLY A 15 5.46 3.68 11.49
C GLY A 15 5.21 2.18 11.64
N ARG A 16 3.94 1.82 11.86
CA ARG A 16 3.49 0.43 12.14
C ARG A 16 2.86 -0.26 10.92
N VAL A 17 2.76 0.42 9.78
CA VAL A 17 2.29 -0.15 8.52
C VAL A 17 3.38 -0.09 7.46
N GLY A 18 3.30 -0.94 6.45
CA GLY A 18 4.22 -0.89 5.33
C GLY A 18 3.82 -1.81 4.19
N VAL A 19 4.72 -1.95 3.23
CA VAL A 19 4.60 -2.82 2.06
C VAL A 19 5.62 -3.94 2.21
N HIS A 20 5.19 -5.18 1.95
CA HIS A 20 6.05 -6.35 2.09
C HIS A 20 7.32 -6.23 1.23
N THR A 21 8.46 -6.62 1.80
CA THR A 21 9.79 -6.49 1.17
C THR A 21 9.93 -7.33 -0.09
N ASP A 22 9.22 -8.45 -0.20
CA ASP A 22 9.30 -9.33 -1.38
C ASP A 22 8.10 -9.19 -2.33
N GLN A 23 6.99 -8.62 -1.86
CA GLN A 23 5.72 -8.57 -2.61
C GLN A 23 5.06 -7.19 -2.50
N ALA A 24 5.27 -6.35 -3.51
CA ALA A 24 4.81 -4.96 -3.50
C ALA A 24 3.28 -4.76 -3.45
N LEU A 25 2.47 -5.81 -3.65
CA LEU A 25 1.00 -5.73 -3.52
C LEU A 25 0.49 -6.02 -2.10
N VAL A 26 1.36 -6.49 -1.21
CA VAL A 26 0.97 -6.91 0.14
C VAL A 26 1.29 -5.79 1.12
N LEU A 27 0.26 -5.29 1.81
CA LEU A 27 0.43 -4.40 2.94
C LEU A 27 0.65 -5.20 4.23
N VAL A 28 1.51 -4.70 5.09
CA VAL A 28 1.95 -5.35 6.32
C VAL A 28 1.61 -4.46 7.52
N ASN A 29 1.06 -5.08 8.56
CA ASN A 29 0.94 -4.48 9.89
C ASN A 29 2.06 -5.05 10.77
N TYR A 30 2.93 -4.20 11.28
CA TYR A 30 4.06 -4.56 12.15
C TYR A 30 3.69 -4.65 13.64
N GLY A 31 2.40 -4.55 13.96
CA GLY A 31 1.86 -4.62 15.33
C GLY A 31 1.11 -3.35 15.71
N ASP A 32 -0.04 -3.50 16.37
CA ASP A 32 -0.90 -2.43 16.89
C ASP A 32 -1.37 -1.36 15.89
N ALA A 33 -1.15 -1.53 14.58
CA ALA A 33 -1.74 -0.64 13.59
C ALA A 33 -3.24 -0.93 13.42
N THR A 34 -4.00 0.13 13.22
CA THR A 34 -5.42 0.12 12.93
C THR A 34 -5.69 -0.14 11.45
N GLY A 35 -6.90 -0.62 11.13
CA GLY A 35 -7.35 -0.73 9.73
C GLY A 35 -7.31 0.62 9.00
N ALA A 36 -7.56 1.73 9.71
CA ALA A 36 -7.48 3.08 9.16
C ALA A 36 -6.05 3.46 8.72
N GLU A 37 -5.02 3.09 9.50
CA GLU A 37 -3.61 3.31 9.11
C GLU A 37 -3.24 2.52 7.85
N LEU A 38 -3.73 1.27 7.75
CA LEU A 38 -3.54 0.42 6.56
C LEU A 38 -4.23 1.02 5.32
N LEU A 39 -5.48 1.47 5.46
CA LEU A 39 -6.24 2.09 4.37
C LEU A 39 -5.64 3.44 3.96
N ALA A 40 -5.10 4.21 4.90
CA ALA A 40 -4.38 5.44 4.59
C ALA A 40 -3.16 5.16 3.71
N LEU A 41 -2.33 4.18 4.08
CA LEU A 41 -1.19 3.75 3.26
C LEU A 41 -1.63 3.26 1.88
N ALA A 42 -2.70 2.46 1.79
CA ALA A 42 -3.25 2.00 0.52
C ALA A 42 -3.66 3.17 -0.39
N GLY A 43 -4.32 4.19 0.18
CA GLY A 43 -4.75 5.38 -0.55
C GLY A 43 -3.58 6.28 -0.99
N GLU A 44 -2.49 6.35 -0.22
CA GLU A 44 -1.27 7.04 -0.64
C GLU A 44 -0.62 6.36 -1.85
N ILE A 45 -0.52 5.03 -1.81
CA ILE A 45 0.01 4.23 -2.94
C ILE A 45 -0.89 4.41 -4.17
N GLU A 46 -2.21 4.31 -4.03
CA GLU A 46 -3.14 4.50 -5.15
C GLU A 46 -2.96 5.89 -5.81
N LYS A 47 -2.88 6.95 -5.00
CA LYS A 47 -2.68 8.32 -5.50
C LYS A 47 -1.37 8.48 -6.25
N ASP A 48 -0.28 7.93 -5.70
CA ASP A 48 1.03 8.03 -6.33
C ASP A 48 1.10 7.23 -7.64
N ILE A 49 0.53 6.01 -7.67
CA ILE A 49 0.46 5.21 -8.89
C ILE A 49 -0.41 5.88 -9.95
N ASN A 50 -1.54 6.48 -9.57
CA ASN A 50 -2.36 7.25 -10.49
C ASN A 50 -1.58 8.47 -11.02
N HIS A 51 -0.92 9.22 -10.15
CA HIS A 51 -0.15 10.39 -10.56
C HIS A 51 1.02 10.04 -11.50
N ARG A 52 1.76 8.95 -11.23
CA ARG A 52 2.96 8.57 -12.01
C ARG A 52 2.65 7.81 -13.28
N PHE A 53 1.58 7.00 -13.29
CA PHE A 53 1.29 6.07 -14.39
C PHE A 53 -0.09 6.26 -15.03
N GLY A 54 -0.95 7.12 -14.47
CA GLY A 54 -2.33 7.31 -14.93
C GLY A 54 -3.24 6.11 -14.65
N VAL A 55 -2.83 5.21 -13.75
CA VAL A 55 -3.56 3.98 -13.42
C VAL A 55 -4.17 4.09 -12.03
N LYS A 56 -5.48 3.85 -11.93
CA LYS A 56 -6.17 3.74 -10.64
C LYS A 56 -6.06 2.30 -10.12
N LEU A 57 -5.60 2.14 -8.89
CA LEU A 57 -5.58 0.84 -8.22
C LEU A 57 -6.91 0.60 -7.50
N GLU A 58 -7.37 -0.64 -7.49
CA GLU A 58 -8.51 -1.08 -6.69
C GLU A 58 -8.03 -2.00 -5.57
N ILE A 59 -8.60 -1.82 -4.37
CA ILE A 59 -8.34 -2.68 -3.22
C ILE A 59 -9.19 -3.95 -3.40
N GLU A 60 -8.51 -5.09 -3.58
CA GLU A 60 -9.16 -6.41 -3.69
C GLU A 60 -9.80 -6.92 -2.38
N PRO A 61 -9.17 -6.81 -1.20
CA PRO A 61 -9.77 -7.36 0.02
C PRO A 61 -11.00 -6.56 0.48
N ASP A 62 -12.03 -7.28 0.90
CA ASP A 62 -13.21 -6.69 1.52
C ASP A 62 -12.83 -5.95 2.80
N VAL A 63 -13.16 -4.66 2.84
CA VAL A 63 -13.02 -3.84 4.05
C VAL A 63 -14.28 -4.03 4.88
N ILE A 64 -14.22 -4.91 5.88
CA ILE A 64 -15.31 -5.15 6.83
C ILE A 64 -15.09 -4.26 8.05
N GLY A 65 -16.06 -3.41 8.37
CA GLY A 65 -16.07 -2.49 9.51
C GLY A 65 -17.00 -2.94 10.63
#